data_AF-A0A8S3SXT8-F1
#
_entry.id   AF-A0A8S3SXT8-F1
#
_cell.length_a   1.000
_cell.length_b   1.000
_cell.length_c   1.000
_cell.angle_alpha   90.00
_cell.angle_beta   90.00
_cell.angle_gamma   90.00
#
_symmetry.space_group_name_H-M   'P 1'
#
loop_
_entity.id
_entity.type
_entity.pdbx_description
1 polymer ?
#
loop_
_entity_poly.entity_id
_entity_poly.type
_entity_poly.pdbx_seq_one_letter_code
_entity_poly.pdbx_strand_id
1 'polypeptide(L)'
;MDILENNILLAVLAFSWLMYVWEEYLGARQRHLYRTVKSVPASLEGVLDQETFTKARLYGLDKSSFGCWSSLYSQIESTLILIFGGIPFMWKVSTDSIEYFGYGPDYEILLSIVFMLYAQLYSTITSQPWSLYSTFVLEEKHGFNKQTLPFYIKDSIKKLVVGMALAMPITALLIYIIKIGGDYFFIYCWLFIFVVSLVLITVYADYIAPLFDKFTPLPDGALRNSLLLKDLKGQLTAMPTSMVSLRIKG
;
A
#
# COMPACT_ATOMS: atom_id res chain seq x y z
N MET A 1 -0.09 9.55 -33.07
CA MET A 1 -1.15 9.41 -32.07
C MET A 1 -2.44 9.74 -32.76
N ASP A 2 -3.31 8.77 -32.91
CA ASP A 2 -4.58 8.97 -33.59
C ASP A 2 -5.47 9.94 -32.80
N ILE A 3 -6.40 10.62 -33.48
CA ILE A 3 -7.34 11.58 -32.85
C ILE A 3 -8.07 10.91 -31.66
N LEU A 4 -8.41 9.63 -31.80
CA LEU A 4 -9.03 8.83 -30.75
C LEU A 4 -8.12 8.63 -29.53
N GLU A 5 -6.85 8.26 -29.75
CA GLU A 5 -5.87 8.07 -28.66
C GLU A 5 -5.65 9.36 -27.88
N ASN A 6 -5.56 10.49 -28.59
CA ASN A 6 -5.41 11.79 -27.96
C ASN A 6 -6.66 12.18 -27.13
N ASN A 7 -7.86 11.89 -27.64
CA ASN A 7 -9.10 12.14 -26.91
C ASN A 7 -9.21 11.26 -25.65
N ILE A 8 -8.82 9.99 -25.72
CA ILE A 8 -8.82 9.08 -24.57
C ILE A 8 -7.80 9.57 -23.52
N LEU A 9 -6.59 9.93 -23.94
CA LEU A 9 -5.56 10.44 -23.03
C LEU A 9 -6.04 11.71 -22.32
N LEU A 10 -6.62 12.67 -23.06
CA LEU A 10 -7.17 13.89 -22.50
C LEU A 10 -8.31 13.61 -21.52
N ALA A 11 -9.20 12.66 -21.82
CA ALA A 11 -10.27 12.27 -20.92
C ALA A 11 -9.75 11.65 -19.61
N VAL A 12 -8.75 10.77 -19.70
CA VAL A 12 -8.10 10.17 -18.52
C VAL A 12 -7.41 11.24 -17.66
N LEU A 13 -6.66 12.15 -18.29
CA LEU A 13 -6.00 13.25 -17.58
C LEU A 13 -7.02 14.20 -16.95
N ALA A 14 -8.07 14.59 -17.67
CA ALA A 14 -9.12 15.45 -17.15
C ALA A 14 -9.82 14.82 -15.93
N PHE A 15 -10.15 13.52 -16.02
CA PHE A 15 -10.75 12.79 -14.91
C PHE A 15 -9.81 12.69 -13.71
N SER A 16 -8.53 12.37 -13.94
CA SER A 16 -7.51 12.31 -12.89
C SER A 16 -7.36 13.65 -12.15
N TRP A 17 -7.27 14.76 -12.88
CA TRP A 17 -7.17 16.10 -12.29
C TRP A 17 -8.46 16.53 -11.58
N LEU A 18 -9.63 16.16 -12.11
CA LEU A 18 -10.91 16.39 -11.46
C LEU A 18 -10.96 15.69 -10.09
N MET A 19 -10.57 14.42 -10.04
CA MET A 19 -10.51 13.63 -8.80
C MET A 19 -9.51 14.25 -7.81
N TYR A 20 -8.32 14.64 -8.28
CA TYR A 20 -7.33 15.31 -7.44
C TYR A 20 -7.86 16.61 -6.82
N VAL A 21 -8.49 17.48 -7.62
CA VAL A 21 -9.06 18.74 -7.14
C VAL A 21 -10.18 18.49 -6.13
N TRP A 22 -11.00 17.46 -6.35
CA TRP A 22 -12.06 17.07 -5.42
C TRP A 22 -11.49 16.60 -4.07
N GLU A 23 -10.47 15.75 -4.08
CA GLU A 23 -9.81 15.28 -2.86
C GLU A 23 -9.12 16.42 -2.10
N GLU A 24 -8.42 17.31 -2.81
CA GLU A 24 -7.77 18.46 -2.19
C GLU A 24 -8.80 19.46 -1.63
N TYR A 25 -9.96 19.61 -2.26
CA TYR A 25 -11.07 20.39 -1.70
C TYR A 25 -11.57 19.81 -0.37
N LEU A 26 -11.79 18.50 -0.29
CA LEU A 26 -12.18 17.83 0.97
C LEU A 26 -11.08 17.96 2.03
N GLY A 27 -9.82 17.78 1.63
CA GLY A 27 -8.66 17.95 2.50
C GLY A 27 -8.54 19.38 3.04
N ALA A 28 -8.79 20.39 2.20
CA ALA A 28 -8.78 21.80 2.59
C ALA A 28 -9.89 22.13 3.59
N ARG A 29 -11.09 21.57 3.41
CA ARG A 29 -12.20 21.70 4.38
C ARG A 29 -11.84 21.11 5.74
N GLN A 30 -11.25 19.92 5.76
CA GLN A 30 -10.82 19.29 7.00
C GLN A 30 -9.68 20.09 7.67
N ARG A 31 -8.74 20.61 6.88
CA ARG A 31 -7.65 21.47 7.39
C ARG A 31 -8.17 22.77 7.98
N HIS A 32 -9.20 23.37 7.35
CA HIS A 32 -9.87 24.55 7.89
C HIS A 32 -10.46 24.25 9.27
N LEU A 33 -11.13 23.10 9.44
CA LEU A 33 -11.67 22.69 10.74
C LEU A 33 -10.59 22.61 11.83
N TYR A 34 -9.45 21.97 11.54
CA TYR A 34 -8.33 21.90 12.49
C TYR A 34 -7.71 23.26 12.84
N ARG A 35 -7.82 24.27 11.95
CA ARG A 35 -7.35 25.63 12.22
C ARG A 35 -8.33 26.44 13.06
N THR A 36 -9.62 26.26 12.79
CA THR A 36 -10.70 27.05 13.41
C THR A 36 -11.09 26.53 14.78
N VAL A 37 -11.22 25.21 14.96
CA VAL A 37 -11.65 24.61 16.23
C VAL A 37 -10.46 24.39 17.15
N LYS A 38 -10.27 25.29 18.11
CA LYS A 38 -9.13 25.26 19.06
C LYS A 38 -9.49 24.73 20.45
N SER A 39 -10.76 24.77 20.82
CA SER A 39 -11.26 24.25 22.09
C SER A 39 -12.00 22.93 21.90
N VAL A 40 -12.03 22.11 22.95
CA VAL A 40 -12.85 20.89 22.97
C VAL A 40 -14.33 21.26 22.76
N PRO A 41 -15.06 20.62 21.82
CA PRO A 41 -16.49 20.81 21.67
C PRO A 41 -17.25 20.35 22.93
N ALA A 42 -18.35 21.03 23.27
CA ALA A 42 -19.15 20.71 24.46
C ALA A 42 -19.66 19.26 24.50
N SER A 43 -19.82 18.60 23.35
CA SER A 43 -20.21 17.19 23.26
C SER A 43 -19.12 16.20 23.68
N LEU A 44 -17.86 16.64 23.76
CA LEU A 44 -16.69 15.83 24.13
C LEU A 44 -16.11 16.24 25.50
N GLU A 45 -16.77 17.17 26.17
CA GLU A 45 -16.37 17.67 27.48
C GLU A 45 -16.50 16.53 28.52
N GLY A 46 -15.41 16.24 29.23
CA GLY A 46 -15.32 15.12 30.17
C GLY A 46 -14.81 13.78 29.59
N VAL A 47 -14.76 13.63 28.26
CA VAL A 47 -14.12 12.47 27.60
C VAL A 47 -12.69 12.80 27.18
N LEU A 48 -12.47 14.03 26.73
CA LEU A 48 -11.18 14.50 26.21
C LEU A 48 -10.72 15.76 26.94
N ASP A 49 -9.48 15.74 27.39
CA ASP A 49 -8.83 16.91 27.97
C ASP A 49 -8.29 17.86 26.87
N GLN A 50 -8.14 19.13 27.24
CA GLN A 50 -7.72 20.18 26.30
C GLN A 50 -6.29 19.98 25.78
N GLU A 51 -5.40 19.35 26.56
CA GLU A 51 -4.02 19.08 26.14
C GLU A 51 -3.99 18.00 25.04
N THR A 52 -4.66 16.87 25.27
CA THR A 52 -4.79 15.79 24.28
C THR A 52 -5.50 16.27 23.01
N PHE A 53 -6.55 17.08 23.14
CA PHE A 53 -7.20 17.69 21.97
C PHE A 53 -6.22 18.55 21.15
N THR A 54 -5.41 19.36 21.82
CA THR A 54 -4.43 20.22 21.15
C THR A 54 -3.35 19.41 20.44
N LYS A 55 -2.83 18.34 21.08
CA LYS A 55 -1.88 17.41 20.45
C LYS A 55 -2.47 16.74 19.21
N ALA A 56 -3.68 16.18 19.32
CA ALA A 56 -4.38 15.54 18.21
C ALA A 56 -4.64 16.51 17.05
N ARG A 57 -5.02 17.76 17.35
CA ARG A 57 -5.23 18.81 16.35
C ARG A 57 -3.95 19.18 15.61
N LEU A 58 -2.84 19.36 16.34
CA LEU A 58 -1.54 19.66 15.73
C LEU A 58 -1.03 18.51 14.87
N TYR A 59 -1.17 17.26 15.33
CA TYR A 59 -0.88 16.07 14.54
C TYR A 59 -1.73 16.03 13.25
N GLY A 60 -3.04 16.29 13.36
CA GLY A 60 -3.94 16.35 12.21
C GLY A 60 -3.55 17.44 11.19
N LEU A 61 -3.09 18.61 11.65
CA LEU A 61 -2.62 19.70 10.79
C LEU A 61 -1.34 19.34 10.04
N ASP A 62 -0.35 18.79 10.74
CA ASP A 62 0.91 18.40 10.13
C ASP A 62 0.69 17.27 9.11
N LYS A 63 -0.10 16.27 9.47
CA LYS A 63 -0.47 15.15 8.59
C LYS A 63 -1.26 15.61 7.36
N SER A 64 -2.21 16.52 7.54
CA SER A 64 -2.97 17.11 6.43
C SER A 64 -2.07 17.91 5.48
N SER A 65 -1.09 18.65 6.02
CA SER A 65 -0.15 19.44 5.21
C SER A 65 0.80 18.54 4.43
N PHE A 66 1.35 17.51 5.07
CA PHE A 66 2.16 16.48 4.40
C PHE A 66 1.37 15.74 3.30
N GLY A 67 0.12 15.37 3.59
CA GLY A 67 -0.77 14.70 2.63
C GLY A 67 -0.98 15.49 1.34
N CYS A 68 -1.14 16.81 1.44
CA CYS A 68 -1.30 17.70 0.29
C CYS A 68 -0.04 17.81 -0.59
N TRP A 69 1.15 17.90 0.02
CA TRP A 69 2.39 17.95 -0.75
C TRP A 69 2.69 16.61 -1.44
N SER A 70 2.48 15.50 -0.73
CA SER A 70 2.68 14.15 -1.29
C SER A 70 1.66 13.81 -2.38
N SER A 71 0.39 14.21 -2.22
CA SER A 71 -0.64 14.03 -3.25
C SER A 71 -0.34 14.86 -4.49
N LEU A 72 0.05 16.13 -4.33
CA LEU A 72 0.43 17.00 -5.44
C LEU A 72 1.62 16.43 -6.22
N TYR A 73 2.66 15.97 -5.51
CA TYR A 73 3.80 15.31 -6.15
C TYR A 73 3.36 14.10 -6.97
N SER A 74 2.56 13.21 -6.37
CA SER A 74 2.08 11.98 -7.02
C SER A 74 1.22 12.29 -8.26
N GLN A 75 0.40 13.34 -8.19
CA GLN A 75 -0.43 13.80 -9.31
C GLN A 75 0.42 14.36 -10.46
N ILE A 76 1.43 15.18 -10.13
CA ILE A 76 2.37 15.72 -11.13
C ILE A 76 3.17 14.57 -11.75
N GLU A 77 3.78 13.71 -10.95
CA GLU A 77 4.55 12.54 -11.40
C GLU A 77 3.72 11.68 -12.37
N SER A 78 2.50 11.30 -11.98
CA SER A 78 1.59 10.52 -12.84
C SER A 78 1.24 11.24 -14.14
N THR A 79 1.01 12.55 -14.09
CA THR A 79 0.75 13.37 -15.29
C THR A 79 1.97 13.39 -16.22
N LEU A 80 3.18 13.59 -15.69
CA LEU A 80 4.41 13.59 -16.48
C LEU A 80 4.68 12.22 -17.12
N ILE A 81 4.46 11.13 -16.38
CA ILE A 81 4.57 9.76 -16.90
C ILE A 81 3.62 9.55 -18.08
N LEU A 82 2.36 10.00 -17.97
CA LEU A 82 1.38 9.83 -19.05
C LEU A 82 1.69 10.71 -20.27
N ILE A 83 2.04 11.97 -20.07
CA ILE A 83 2.31 12.92 -21.17
C ILE A 83 3.60 12.56 -21.93
N PHE A 84 4.67 12.19 -21.21
CA PHE A 84 5.96 11.86 -21.83
C PHE A 84 6.08 10.39 -22.26
N GLY A 85 5.04 9.58 -22.09
CA GLY A 85 5.08 8.17 -22.46
C GLY A 85 6.06 7.35 -21.60
N GLY A 86 6.11 7.62 -20.30
CA GLY A 86 6.94 6.89 -19.34
C GLY A 86 6.63 5.38 -19.31
N ILE A 87 5.38 4.97 -19.49
CA ILE A 87 4.99 3.56 -19.57
C ILE A 87 5.59 2.89 -20.83
N PRO A 88 5.39 3.40 -22.06
CA PRO A 88 6.08 2.91 -23.26
C PRO A 88 7.60 2.91 -23.14
N PHE A 89 8.18 3.95 -22.53
CA PHE A 89 9.62 4.03 -22.28
C PHE A 89 10.10 2.89 -21.37
N MET A 90 9.43 2.64 -20.26
CA MET A 90 9.75 1.54 -19.35
C MET A 90 9.57 0.17 -20.01
N TRP A 91 8.54 0.01 -20.82
CA TRP A 91 8.35 -1.21 -21.62
C TRP A 91 9.54 -1.44 -22.55
N LYS A 92 9.97 -0.41 -23.29
CA LYS A 92 11.14 -0.49 -24.16
C LYS A 92 12.42 -0.84 -23.39
N VAL A 93 12.67 -0.19 -22.26
CA VAL A 93 13.83 -0.51 -21.40
C VAL A 93 13.80 -1.97 -20.94
N SER A 94 12.61 -2.50 -20.65
CA SER A 94 12.42 -3.92 -20.29
C SER A 94 12.75 -4.84 -21.47
N THR A 95 12.31 -4.49 -22.68
CA THR A 95 12.65 -5.20 -23.93
C THR A 95 14.15 -5.21 -24.19
N ASP A 96 14.79 -4.04 -24.19
CA ASP A 96 16.23 -3.90 -24.42
C ASP A 96 17.04 -4.73 -23.39
N SER A 97 16.55 -4.81 -22.16
CA SER A 97 17.17 -5.60 -21.08
C SER A 97 17.09 -7.10 -21.33
N ILE A 98 15.93 -7.64 -21.74
CA ILE A 98 15.79 -9.08 -22.01
C ILE A 98 16.53 -9.51 -23.28
N GLU A 99 16.57 -8.63 -24.30
CA GLU A 99 17.30 -8.87 -25.55
C GLU A 99 18.80 -8.96 -25.30
N TYR A 100 19.34 -8.14 -24.40
CA TYR A 100 20.74 -8.23 -23.96
C TYR A 100 21.09 -9.61 -23.37
N PHE A 101 20.14 -10.25 -22.68
CA PHE A 101 20.30 -11.62 -22.15
C PHE A 101 19.99 -12.72 -23.18
N GLY A 102 19.74 -12.37 -24.44
CA GLY A 102 19.47 -13.32 -25.52
C GLY A 102 18.03 -13.83 -25.59
N TYR A 103 17.10 -13.22 -24.84
CA TYR A 103 15.67 -13.53 -24.93
C TYR A 103 15.01 -12.60 -25.93
N GLY A 104 14.45 -13.17 -27.00
CA GLY A 104 13.70 -12.42 -28.01
C GLY A 104 12.32 -11.95 -27.53
N PRO A 105 11.61 -11.17 -28.37
CA PRO A 105 10.28 -10.63 -28.06
C PRO A 105 9.19 -11.71 -27.86
N ASP A 106 9.43 -12.94 -28.31
CA ASP A 106 8.51 -14.07 -28.13
C ASP A 106 8.28 -14.44 -26.65
N TYR A 107 9.22 -14.05 -25.76
CA TYR A 107 9.14 -14.27 -24.32
C TYR A 107 8.31 -13.19 -23.60
N GLU A 108 7.09 -12.93 -24.07
CA GLU A 108 6.21 -11.87 -23.54
C GLU A 108 5.91 -11.98 -22.03
N ILE A 109 5.84 -13.20 -21.50
CA ILE A 109 5.64 -13.42 -20.05
C ILE A 109 6.88 -12.92 -19.27
N LEU A 110 8.08 -13.26 -19.74
CA LEU A 110 9.32 -12.80 -19.13
C LEU A 110 9.45 -11.28 -19.23
N LEU A 111 9.14 -10.71 -20.40
CA LEU A 111 9.11 -9.26 -20.63
C LEU A 111 8.18 -8.56 -19.63
N SER A 112 6.98 -9.09 -19.45
CA SER A 112 6.00 -8.53 -18.51
C SER A 112 6.47 -8.59 -17.06
N ILE A 113 7.14 -9.69 -16.65
CA ILE A 113 7.72 -9.83 -15.32
C ILE A 113 8.84 -8.80 -15.10
N VAL A 114 9.73 -8.61 -16.08
CA VAL A 114 10.82 -7.62 -16.00
C VAL A 114 10.26 -6.20 -15.96
N PHE A 115 9.25 -5.90 -16.79
CA PHE A 115 8.53 -4.63 -16.74
C PHE A 115 7.92 -4.36 -15.36
N MET A 116 7.25 -5.35 -14.77
CA MET A 116 6.71 -5.22 -13.42
C MET A 116 7.78 -5.02 -12.35
N LEU A 117 8.93 -5.69 -12.48
CA LEU A 117 10.08 -5.47 -11.59
C LEU A 117 10.55 -4.02 -11.68
N TYR A 118 10.73 -3.47 -12.88
CA TYR A 118 11.14 -2.08 -13.05
C TYR A 118 10.09 -1.09 -12.56
N ALA A 119 8.80 -1.35 -12.82
CA ALA A 119 7.69 -0.55 -12.31
C ALA A 119 7.67 -0.53 -10.77
N GLN A 120 7.85 -1.70 -10.13
CA GLN A 120 7.87 -1.81 -8.68
C GLN A 120 9.09 -1.13 -8.07
N LEU A 121 10.27 -1.27 -8.69
CA LEU A 121 11.49 -0.59 -8.25
C LEU A 121 11.35 0.94 -8.37
N TYR A 122 10.85 1.43 -9.51
CA TYR A 122 10.57 2.83 -9.73
C TYR A 122 9.63 3.38 -8.64
N SER A 123 8.47 2.74 -8.47
CA SER A 123 7.48 3.14 -7.45
C SER A 123 8.05 3.11 -6.03
N THR A 124 8.89 2.13 -5.71
CA THR A 124 9.56 2.05 -4.41
C THR A 124 10.51 3.23 -4.21
N ILE A 125 11.34 3.55 -5.21
CA ILE A 125 12.31 4.65 -5.14
C ILE A 125 11.60 6.00 -5.00
N THR A 126 10.53 6.24 -5.76
CA THR A 126 9.84 7.54 -5.74
C THR A 126 8.98 7.73 -4.49
N SER A 127 8.47 6.64 -3.90
CA SER A 127 7.72 6.68 -2.64
C SER A 127 8.59 6.72 -1.37
N GLN A 128 9.83 6.21 -1.42
CA GLN A 128 10.71 6.13 -0.24
C GLN A 128 10.93 7.48 0.47
N PRO A 129 11.24 8.61 -0.20
CA PRO A 129 11.45 9.89 0.45
C PRO A 129 10.25 10.35 1.27
N TRP A 130 9.04 10.17 0.75
CA TRP A 130 7.79 10.51 1.43
C TRP A 130 7.55 9.64 2.65
N SER A 131 7.81 8.33 2.54
CA SER A 131 7.67 7.39 3.65
C SER A 131 8.69 7.66 4.77
N LEU A 132 9.94 8.00 4.41
CA LEU A 132 10.97 8.41 5.37
C LEU A 132 10.59 9.69 6.09
N TYR A 133 10.11 10.71 5.38
CA TYR A 133 9.65 11.96 6.00
C TYR A 133 8.47 11.71 6.93
N SER A 134 7.50 10.91 6.50
CA SER A 134 6.35 10.56 7.33
C SER A 134 6.79 9.87 8.63
N THR A 135 7.70 8.90 8.55
CA THR A 135 8.10 8.10 9.73
C THR A 135 9.05 8.87 10.65
N PHE A 136 10.13 9.45 10.12
CA PHE A 136 11.24 10.00 10.91
C PHE A 136 11.12 11.51 11.18
N VAL A 137 10.22 12.22 10.51
CA VAL A 137 9.97 13.65 10.77
C VAL A 137 8.58 13.84 11.36
N LEU A 138 7.54 13.39 10.67
CA LEU A 138 6.16 13.63 11.11
C LEU A 138 5.82 12.79 12.36
N GLU A 139 5.95 11.47 12.31
CA GLU A 139 5.61 10.59 13.44
C GLU A 139 6.60 10.76 14.62
N GLU A 140 7.87 11.05 14.35
CA GLU A 140 8.87 11.37 15.39
C GLU A 140 8.53 12.67 16.13
N LYS A 141 8.14 13.74 15.41
CA LYS A 141 7.73 15.02 16.00
C LYS A 141 6.58 14.86 17.02
N HIS A 142 5.70 13.89 16.79
CA HIS A 142 4.56 13.61 17.67
C HIS A 142 4.82 12.43 18.64
N GLY A 143 6.03 11.87 18.67
CA GLY A 143 6.45 10.82 19.60
C GLY A 143 5.87 9.42 19.30
N PHE A 144 5.27 9.24 18.13
CA PHE A 144 4.67 7.97 17.69
C PHE A 144 5.69 7.02 17.05
N ASN A 145 6.79 7.56 16.50
CA ASN A 145 7.82 6.70 15.93
C ASN A 145 8.52 5.88 17.03
N LYS A 146 8.66 4.59 16.76
CA LYS A 146 9.39 3.61 17.58
C LYS A 146 10.42 2.83 16.76
N GLN A 147 10.55 3.15 15.48
CA GLN A 147 11.41 2.44 14.54
C GLN A 147 12.75 3.17 14.39
N THR A 148 13.81 2.40 14.21
CA THR A 148 15.13 2.93 13.86
C THR A 148 15.33 2.91 12.34
N LEU A 149 16.19 3.79 11.82
CA LEU A 149 16.48 3.85 10.38
C LEU A 149 16.99 2.52 9.80
N PRO A 150 17.94 1.79 10.44
CA PRO A 150 18.38 0.49 9.94
C PRO A 150 17.25 -0.54 9.92
N PHE A 151 16.37 -0.53 10.92
CA PHE A 151 15.20 -1.42 10.97
C PHE A 151 14.24 -1.10 9.82
N TYR A 152 13.92 0.17 9.59
CA TYR A 152 13.03 0.62 8.53
C TYR A 152 13.53 0.19 7.13
N ILE A 153 14.83 0.37 6.84
CA ILE A 153 15.41 -0.01 5.55
C ILE A 153 15.36 -1.53 5.36
N LYS A 154 15.75 -2.29 6.39
CA LYS A 154 15.71 -3.76 6.35
C LYS A 154 14.30 -4.29 6.15
N ASP A 155 13.32 -3.70 6.85
CA ASP A 155 11.92 -4.05 6.72
C ASP A 155 11.38 -3.71 5.32
N SER A 156 11.74 -2.55 4.77
CA SER A 156 11.34 -2.12 3.42
C SER A 156 11.88 -3.04 2.33
N ILE A 157 13.17 -3.42 2.41
CA ILE A 157 13.77 -4.39 1.48
C ILE A 157 13.08 -5.76 1.61
N LYS A 158 12.84 -6.22 2.83
CA LYS A 158 12.15 -7.50 3.05
C LYS A 158 10.75 -7.49 2.44
N LYS A 159 9.98 -6.40 2.62
CA LYS A 159 8.64 -6.25 2.02
C LYS A 159 8.69 -6.27 0.51
N LEU A 160 9.66 -5.56 -0.08
CA LEU A 160 9.89 -5.56 -1.52
C LEU A 160 10.16 -6.98 -2.03
N VAL A 161 11.12 -7.68 -1.44
CA VAL A 161 11.51 -9.04 -1.87
C VAL A 161 10.34 -10.02 -1.74
N VAL A 162 9.66 -10.05 -0.60
CA VAL A 162 8.52 -10.95 -0.38
C VAL A 162 7.36 -10.60 -1.32
N GLY A 163 7.06 -9.31 -1.48
CA GLY A 163 6.00 -8.85 -2.39
C GLY A 163 6.28 -9.24 -3.84
N MET A 164 7.52 -9.07 -4.29
CA MET A 164 7.94 -9.48 -5.63
C MET A 164 7.94 -11.00 -5.82
N ALA A 165 8.41 -11.75 -4.83
CA ALA A 165 8.41 -13.22 -4.88
C ALA A 165 6.99 -13.79 -5.02
N LEU A 166 5.97 -13.10 -4.50
CA LEU A 166 4.57 -13.45 -4.68
C LEU A 166 3.99 -12.91 -5.99
N ALA A 167 4.23 -11.65 -6.32
CA ALA A 167 3.62 -10.99 -7.47
C ALA A 167 4.09 -11.56 -8.82
N MET A 168 5.38 -11.90 -8.95
CA MET A 168 5.95 -12.43 -10.20
C MET A 168 5.28 -13.74 -10.65
N PRO A 169 5.20 -14.81 -9.84
CA PRO A 169 4.56 -16.06 -10.26
C PRO A 169 3.05 -15.89 -10.49
N ILE A 170 2.37 -15.09 -9.66
CA ILE A 170 0.93 -14.82 -9.83
C ILE A 170 0.68 -14.15 -11.17
N THR A 171 1.48 -13.14 -11.52
CA THR A 171 1.33 -12.43 -12.79
C THR A 171 1.71 -13.30 -13.97
N ALA A 172 2.78 -14.09 -13.86
CA ALA A 172 3.18 -15.03 -14.90
C ALA A 172 2.05 -16.01 -15.25
N LEU A 173 1.43 -16.60 -14.23
CA LEU A 173 0.30 -17.51 -14.39
C LEU A 173 -0.94 -16.80 -14.92
N LEU A 174 -1.23 -15.58 -14.46
CA LEU A 174 -2.35 -14.80 -14.95
C LEU A 174 -2.22 -14.51 -16.45
N ILE A 175 -1.05 -14.04 -16.90
CA ILE A 175 -0.77 -13.79 -18.32
C ILE A 175 -0.87 -15.08 -19.12
N TYR A 176 -0.35 -16.20 -18.57
CA TYR A 176 -0.47 -17.50 -19.21
C TYR A 176 -1.94 -17.93 -19.41
N ILE A 177 -2.81 -17.73 -18.40
CA ILE A 177 -4.24 -17.99 -18.48
C ILE A 177 -4.91 -17.10 -19.54
N ILE A 178 -4.54 -15.82 -19.62
CA ILE A 178 -5.05 -14.91 -20.65
C ILE A 178 -4.70 -15.42 -22.05
N LYS A 179 -3.47 -15.88 -22.25
CA LYS A 179 -2.99 -16.38 -23.55
C LYS A 179 -3.69 -17.65 -24.03
N ILE A 180 -4.04 -18.56 -23.13
CA ILE A 180 -4.66 -19.85 -23.47
C ILE A 180 -6.19 -19.86 -23.34
N GLY A 181 -6.77 -18.88 -22.64
CA GLY A 181 -8.17 -18.91 -22.19
C GLY A 181 -9.24 -18.72 -23.28
N GLY A 182 -8.87 -18.36 -24.51
CA GLY A 182 -9.80 -18.12 -25.62
C GLY A 182 -10.83 -17.02 -25.31
N ASP A 183 -12.03 -17.08 -25.89
CA ASP A 183 -13.06 -16.04 -25.73
C ASP A 183 -13.57 -15.90 -24.28
N TYR A 184 -13.45 -16.96 -23.48
CA TYR A 184 -13.88 -17.00 -22.07
C TYR A 184 -12.72 -16.83 -21.07
N PHE A 185 -11.56 -16.31 -21.52
CA PHE A 185 -10.37 -16.13 -20.68
C PHE A 185 -10.65 -15.41 -19.35
N PHE A 186 -11.58 -14.45 -19.37
CA PHE A 186 -11.94 -13.64 -18.21
C PHE A 186 -12.54 -14.47 -17.05
N ILE A 187 -13.25 -15.56 -17.34
CA ILE A 187 -13.81 -16.46 -16.31
C ILE A 187 -12.68 -17.21 -15.61
N TYR A 188 -11.71 -17.73 -16.38
CA TYR A 188 -10.55 -18.41 -15.82
C TYR A 188 -9.65 -17.46 -15.02
N CYS A 189 -9.46 -16.23 -15.50
CA CYS A 189 -8.72 -15.19 -14.75
C CYS A 189 -9.41 -14.86 -13.43
N TRP A 190 -10.73 -14.67 -13.46
CA TRP A 190 -11.51 -14.40 -12.25
C TRP A 190 -11.40 -15.55 -11.24
N LEU A 191 -11.59 -16.80 -11.68
CA LEU A 191 -11.49 -17.97 -10.83
C LEU A 191 -10.08 -18.13 -10.25
N PHE A 192 -9.05 -17.89 -11.06
CA PHE A 192 -7.65 -17.91 -10.61
C PHE A 192 -7.38 -16.86 -9.53
N ILE A 193 -7.76 -15.59 -9.77
CA ILE A 193 -7.61 -14.51 -8.79
C ILE A 193 -8.37 -14.82 -7.49
N PHE A 194 -9.58 -15.39 -7.61
CA PHE A 194 -10.37 -15.82 -6.47
C PHE A 194 -9.65 -16.88 -5.63
N VAL A 195 -9.15 -17.95 -6.26
CA VAL A 195 -8.40 -19.01 -5.57
C VAL A 195 -7.11 -18.48 -4.95
N VAL A 196 -6.33 -17.69 -5.68
CA VAL A 196 -5.10 -17.06 -5.16
C VAL A 196 -5.42 -16.19 -3.95
N SER A 197 -6.51 -15.43 -3.98
CA SER A 197 -6.94 -14.58 -2.86
C SER A 197 -7.29 -15.42 -1.63
N LEU A 198 -8.02 -16.53 -1.78
CA LEU A 198 -8.32 -17.46 -0.67
C LEU A 198 -7.05 -18.07 -0.07
N VAL A 199 -6.11 -18.50 -0.93
CA VAL A 199 -4.82 -19.06 -0.50
C VAL A 199 -4.03 -18.01 0.27
N LEU A 200 -3.90 -16.79 -0.26
CA LEU A 200 -3.15 -15.72 0.39
C LEU A 200 -3.76 -15.34 1.73
N ILE A 201 -5.08 -15.20 1.83
CA ILE A 201 -5.75 -14.89 3.12
C ILE A 201 -5.46 -15.98 4.15
N THR A 202 -5.47 -17.25 3.75
CA THR A 202 -5.22 -18.39 4.64
C THR A 202 -3.76 -18.46 5.08
N VAL A 203 -2.81 -18.24 4.16
CA VAL A 203 -1.37 -18.35 4.39
C VAL A 203 -0.80 -17.11 5.07
N TYR A 204 -1.45 -15.95 4.94
CA TYR A 204 -0.91 -14.66 5.37
C TYR A 204 -0.58 -14.62 6.87
N ALA A 205 -1.52 -15.01 7.72
CA ALA A 205 -1.38 -14.89 9.17
C ALA A 205 -0.22 -15.73 9.73
N ASP A 206 0.01 -16.91 9.14
CA ASP A 206 0.93 -17.92 9.69
C ASP A 206 2.30 -17.92 9.05
N TYR A 207 2.40 -17.50 7.78
CA TYR A 207 3.64 -17.57 7.02
C TYR A 207 4.16 -16.20 6.59
N ILE A 208 3.28 -15.24 6.29
CA ILE A 208 3.71 -13.93 5.77
C ILE A 208 3.90 -12.93 6.90
N ALA A 209 2.90 -12.77 7.78
CA ALA A 209 2.97 -11.82 8.87
C ALA A 209 4.17 -12.05 9.81
N PRO A 210 4.52 -13.30 10.20
CA PRO A 210 5.64 -13.55 11.12
C PRO A 210 7.02 -13.22 10.54
N LEU A 211 7.13 -13.02 9.23
CA LEU A 211 8.37 -12.54 8.61
C LEU A 211 8.66 -11.08 8.97
N PHE A 212 7.63 -10.29 9.27
CA PHE A 212 7.73 -8.85 9.55
C PHE A 212 7.61 -8.53 11.03
N ASP A 213 6.73 -9.23 11.73
CA ASP A 213 6.41 -8.97 13.12
C ASP A 213 6.71 -10.19 14.01
N LYS A 214 7.05 -9.94 15.29
CA LYS A 214 7.16 -10.99 16.28
C LYS A 214 5.82 -11.17 16.97
N PHE A 215 5.34 -12.41 16.97
CA PHE A 215 4.11 -12.83 17.63
C PHE A 215 4.48 -13.65 18.87
N THR A 216 4.15 -13.13 20.05
CA THR A 216 4.35 -13.84 21.32
C THR A 216 3.01 -14.22 21.94
N PRO A 217 2.82 -15.47 22.40
CA PRO A 217 1.56 -15.90 22.98
C PRO A 217 1.23 -15.05 24.20
N LEU A 218 -0.05 -14.74 24.37
CA LEU A 218 -0.51 -13.93 25.50
C LEU A 218 -0.14 -14.62 26.83
N PRO A 219 0.53 -13.93 27.77
CA PRO A 219 0.90 -14.52 29.05
C PRO A 219 -0.32 -15.01 29.83
N ASP A 220 -0.10 -16.04 30.66
CA ASP A 220 -1.12 -16.53 31.58
C ASP A 220 -1.49 -15.44 32.60
N GLY A 221 -2.79 -15.14 32.71
CA GLY A 221 -3.28 -14.10 33.61
C GLY A 221 -4.75 -13.78 33.43
N ALA A 222 -5.24 -12.82 34.22
CA ALA A 222 -6.64 -12.42 34.24
C ALA A 222 -7.16 -11.96 32.87
N LEU A 223 -6.31 -11.33 32.05
CA LEU A 223 -6.66 -10.89 30.68
C LEU A 223 -6.81 -12.07 29.71
N ARG A 224 -5.91 -13.05 29.75
CA ARG A 224 -6.03 -14.28 28.95
C ARG A 224 -7.29 -15.05 29.35
N ASN A 225 -7.50 -15.19 30.65
CA ASN A 225 -8.64 -15.91 31.18
C ASN A 225 -9.97 -15.22 30.86
N SER A 226 -10.04 -13.88 30.92
CA SER A 226 -11.27 -13.15 30.56
C SER A 226 -11.59 -13.24 29.07
N LEU A 227 -10.58 -13.27 28.20
CA LEU A 227 -10.76 -13.51 26.76
C LEU A 227 -11.23 -14.94 26.48
N LEU A 228 -10.57 -15.95 27.07
CA LEU A 228 -10.95 -17.36 26.92
C LEU A 228 -12.35 -17.67 27.50
N LEU A 229 -12.73 -17.03 28.60
CA LEU A 229 -14.06 -17.15 29.22
C LEU A 229 -15.15 -16.48 28.38
N LYS A 230 -14.85 -15.39 27.68
CA LYS A 230 -15.81 -14.68 26.81
C LYS A 230 -16.01 -15.39 25.46
N ASP A 231 -15.01 -16.13 25.00
CA ASP A 231 -15.03 -16.92 23.75
C ASP A 231 -15.54 -18.37 23.90
N LEU A 232 -16.06 -18.75 25.07
CA LEU A 232 -16.75 -20.03 25.33
C LEU A 232 -18.13 -20.16 24.62
N LYS A 233 -18.27 -19.51 23.45
CA LYS A 233 -19.27 -19.80 22.40
C LYS A 233 -18.65 -20.35 21.09
N GLY A 234 -17.41 -20.84 21.12
CA GLY A 234 -17.02 -21.97 20.26
C GLY A 234 -16.17 -21.70 19.01
N GLN A 235 -15.25 -20.72 19.01
CA GLN A 235 -14.43 -20.43 17.81
C GLN A 235 -12.89 -20.39 18.01
N LEU A 236 -12.36 -20.52 19.22
CA LEU A 236 -10.90 -20.39 19.45
C LEU A 236 -10.05 -21.65 19.24
N THR A 237 -10.63 -22.85 19.16
CA THR A 237 -9.84 -24.09 18.94
C THR A 237 -9.24 -24.20 17.54
N ALA A 238 -9.58 -23.30 16.62
CA ALA A 238 -9.08 -23.28 15.25
C ALA A 238 -8.22 -22.04 14.90
N MET A 239 -7.98 -21.12 15.85
CA MET A 239 -7.17 -19.94 15.55
C MET A 239 -5.68 -20.26 15.64
N PRO A 240 -4.88 -19.90 14.61
CA PRO A 240 -3.44 -20.02 14.70
C PRO A 240 -2.88 -19.16 15.83
N THR A 241 -1.77 -19.58 16.42
CA THR A 241 -1.09 -18.93 17.56
C THR A 241 -0.77 -17.45 17.31
N SER A 242 -0.72 -17.01 16.04
CA SER A 242 -0.57 -15.63 15.59
C SER A 242 -1.76 -14.72 15.97
N MET A 243 -2.98 -15.24 16.12
CA MET A 243 -4.16 -14.42 16.45
C MET A 243 -4.34 -14.12 17.95
N VAL A 244 -3.77 -14.94 18.84
CA VAL A 244 -3.76 -14.69 20.30
C VAL A 244 -2.34 -14.35 20.76
N SER A 245 -1.74 -13.40 20.06
CA SER A 245 -0.38 -12.97 20.34
C SER A 245 -0.26 -11.46 20.32
N LEU A 246 0.61 -10.93 21.18
CA LEU A 246 0.93 -9.52 21.14
C LEU A 246 1.81 -9.27 19.92
N ARG A 247 1.32 -8.42 19.01
CA ARG A 247 2.15 -7.89 17.92
C ARG A 247 3.15 -6.91 18.53
N ILE A 248 4.39 -7.34 18.66
CA ILE A 248 5.48 -6.48 19.09
C ILE A 248 6.26 -6.10 17.83
N LYS A 249 6.24 -4.80 17.49
CA LYS A 249 7.17 -4.26 16.50
C LYS A 249 8.58 -4.43 17.08
N GLY A 250 9.38 -5.26 16.41
CA GLY A 250 10.78 -5.49 16.75
C GLY A 250 11.69 -4.33 16.36
#